data_AF-A0A917YT86-F1
#
_entry.id   AF-A0A917YT86-F1
#
_cell.length_a   1.000
_cell.length_b   1.000
_cell.length_c   1.000
_cell.angle_alpha   90.00
_cell.angle_beta   90.00
_cell.angle_gamma   90.00
#
_symmetry.space_group_name_H-M   'P 1'
#
loop_
_entity.id
_entity.type
_entity.pdbx_description
1 polymer ?
#
loop_
_entity_poly.entity_id
_entity_poly.type
_entity_poly.pdbx_seq_one_letter_code
_entity_poly.pdbx_strand_id
1 'polypeptide(L)'
;MFLRKTNGFTMIELLVTLVLLGLVASVAMPGLDAWLSARKAASQRAELAGKLALMPLQANRQGRVLTVKHAEDLELSDAELEVLTPITVLASGYCKGGEVALLLGERRYQFSVLAPFCEVRQVANIK
;
A
#
# COMPACT_ATOMS: atom_id res chain seq x y z
N MET A 1 36.57 38.58 23.83
CA MET A 1 36.18 38.56 22.41
C MET A 1 36.88 37.37 21.76
N PHE A 2 36.21 36.22 21.65
CA PHE A 2 36.82 35.00 21.11
C PHE A 2 36.93 35.12 19.58
N LEU A 3 38.14 35.31 19.07
CA LEU A 3 38.46 35.22 17.65
C LEU A 3 38.25 33.78 17.19
N ARG A 4 37.17 33.55 16.45
CA ARG A 4 36.82 32.25 15.89
C ARG A 4 37.66 32.03 14.63
N LYS A 5 38.64 31.14 14.71
CA LYS A 5 39.42 30.68 13.55
C LYS A 5 38.51 29.87 12.63
N THR A 6 38.20 30.40 11.44
CA THR A 6 37.49 29.67 10.39
C THR A 6 38.48 28.80 9.63
N ASN A 7 38.49 27.50 9.92
CA ASN A 7 39.18 26.52 9.08
C ASN A 7 38.28 26.25 7.86
N GLY A 8 38.77 26.59 6.66
CA GLY A 8 38.09 26.29 5.40
C GLY A 8 38.44 24.89 4.89
N PHE A 9 37.52 24.27 4.15
CA PHE A 9 37.76 23.01 3.46
C PHE A 9 38.71 23.22 2.28
N THR A 10 39.62 22.28 2.06
CA THR A 10 40.47 22.30 0.86
C THR A 10 39.69 21.81 -0.37
N MET A 11 40.07 22.23 -1.58
CA MET A 11 39.45 21.73 -2.82
C MET A 11 39.53 20.20 -2.93
N ILE A 12 40.65 19.61 -2.50
CA ILE A 12 40.84 18.16 -2.53
C ILE A 12 39.95 17.45 -1.49
N GLU A 13 39.72 18.05 -0.33
CA GLU A 13 38.84 17.49 0.70
C GLU A 13 37.36 17.48 0.24
N LEU A 14 36.91 18.54 -0.42
CA LEU A 14 35.59 18.54 -1.04
C LEU A 14 35.47 17.50 -2.16
N LEU A 15 36.51 17.33 -2.98
CA LEU A 15 36.50 16.31 -4.03
C LEU A 15 36.44 14.91 -3.43
N VAL A 16 37.29 14.60 -2.45
CA VAL A 16 37.34 13.28 -1.81
C VAL A 16 36.01 12.98 -1.09
N THR A 17 35.43 13.94 -0.39
CA THR A 17 34.13 13.75 0.29
C THR A 17 33.01 13.48 -0.71
N LEU A 18 32.93 14.20 -1.82
CA LEU A 18 31.93 13.93 -2.87
C LEU A 18 32.12 12.56 -3.52
N VAL A 19 33.37 12.14 -3.77
CA VAL A 19 33.68 10.80 -4.29
C VAL A 19 33.24 9.72 -3.30
N LEU A 20 33.57 9.89 -2.00
CA LEU A 20 33.16 8.95 -0.96
C LEU A 20 31.63 8.89 -0.80
N LEU A 21 30.94 10.04 -0.85
CA LEU A 21 29.48 10.10 -0.81
C LEU A 21 28.86 9.40 -2.01
N GLY A 22 29.42 9.57 -3.22
CA GLY A 22 28.97 8.86 -4.41
C GLY A 22 29.12 7.35 -4.28
N LEU A 23 30.24 6.87 -3.74
CA LEU A 23 30.47 5.45 -3.48
C LEU A 23 29.44 4.90 -2.48
N VAL A 24 29.24 5.58 -1.34
CA VAL A 24 28.24 5.16 -0.34
C VAL A 24 26.83 5.17 -0.92
N ALA A 25 26.46 6.21 -1.67
CA ALA A 25 25.14 6.32 -2.29
C ALA A 25 24.87 5.17 -3.27
N SER A 26 25.86 4.78 -4.08
CA SER A 26 25.74 3.68 -5.03
C SER A 26 25.47 2.32 -4.35
N VAL A 27 26.05 2.09 -3.17
CA VAL A 27 25.82 0.85 -2.40
C VAL A 27 24.47 0.88 -1.69
N ALA A 28 24.00 2.05 -1.25
CA ALA A 28 22.76 2.19 -0.49
C ALA A 28 21.48 2.12 -1.35
N MET A 29 21.55 2.53 -2.62
CA MET A 29 20.41 2.63 -3.53
C MET A 29 19.51 1.37 -3.63
N PRO A 30 20.02 0.14 -3.82
CA PRO A 30 19.15 -1.04 -3.94
C PRO A 30 18.33 -1.33 -2.67
N GLY A 31 18.85 -0.98 -1.49
CA GLY A 31 18.12 -1.14 -0.24
C GLY A 31 16.91 -0.19 -0.13
N LEU A 32 17.03 1.00 -0.73
CA LEU A 32 15.94 1.99 -0.75
C LEU A 32 14.77 1.51 -1.59
N ASP A 33 15.01 0.93 -2.77
CA ASP A 33 13.97 0.42 -3.66
C ASP A 33 13.16 -0.73 -3.02
N ALA A 34 13.85 -1.64 -2.33
CA ALA A 34 13.20 -2.72 -1.60
C ALA A 34 12.31 -2.19 -0.46
N TRP A 35 12.76 -1.16 0.25
CA TRP A 35 11.98 -0.53 1.31
C TRP A 35 10.77 0.24 0.76
N LEU A 36 10.94 0.99 -0.32
CA LEU A 36 9.88 1.77 -0.94
C LEU A 36 8.78 0.86 -1.52
N SER A 37 9.16 -0.21 -2.22
CA SER A 37 8.20 -1.19 -2.74
C SER A 37 7.42 -1.90 -1.63
N ALA A 38 8.06 -2.23 -0.51
CA ALA A 38 7.38 -2.79 0.66
C ALA A 38 6.38 -1.79 1.27
N ARG A 39 6.73 -0.50 1.35
CA ARG A 39 5.84 0.57 1.80
C ARG A 39 4.65 0.77 0.86
N LYS A 40 4.87 0.80 -0.46
CA LYS A 40 3.80 0.89 -1.47
C LYS A 40 2.82 -0.28 -1.32
N ALA A 41 3.33 -1.51 -1.23
CA ALA A 41 2.51 -2.69 -1.04
C ALA A 41 1.72 -2.70 0.28
N ALA A 42 2.25 -2.13 1.37
CA ALA A 42 1.52 -1.98 2.63
C ALA A 42 0.40 -0.92 2.51
N SER A 43 0.67 0.20 1.85
CA SER A 43 -0.31 1.26 1.61
C SER A 43 -1.51 0.77 0.80
N GLN A 44 -1.26 0.03 -0.28
CA GLN A 44 -2.32 -0.48 -1.16
C GLN A 44 -3.23 -1.50 -0.46
N ARG A 45 -2.66 -2.34 0.41
CA ARG A 45 -3.44 -3.26 1.26
C ARG A 45 -4.31 -2.49 2.26
N ALA A 46 -3.77 -1.43 2.86
CA ALA A 46 -4.52 -0.58 3.77
C ALA A 46 -5.64 0.20 3.05
N GLU A 47 -5.40 0.66 1.82
CA GLU A 47 -6.40 1.33 0.99
C GLU A 47 -7.58 0.39 0.66
N LEU A 48 -7.29 -0.84 0.21
CA LEU A 48 -8.32 -1.86 -0.01
C LEU A 48 -9.14 -2.11 1.26
N ALA A 49 -8.47 -2.35 2.39
CA ALA A 49 -9.14 -2.59 3.66
C ALA A 49 -10.01 -1.40 4.08
N GLY A 50 -9.51 -0.17 3.91
CA GLY A 50 -10.25 1.05 4.21
C GLY A 50 -11.49 1.22 3.32
N LYS A 51 -11.37 1.03 2.00
CA LYS A 51 -12.50 1.14 1.08
C LYS A 51 -13.59 0.12 1.40
N LEU A 52 -13.20 -1.15 1.60
CA LEU A 52 -14.14 -2.22 1.93
C LEU A 52 -14.83 -2.00 3.29
N ALA A 53 -14.09 -1.54 4.31
CA ALA A 53 -14.66 -1.23 5.62
C ALA A 53 -15.67 -0.07 5.59
N LEU A 54 -15.56 0.84 4.62
CA LEU A 54 -16.50 1.96 4.44
C LEU A 54 -17.76 1.58 3.64
N MET A 55 -17.73 0.50 2.85
CA MET A 55 -18.88 0.09 2.02
C MET A 55 -20.18 -0.16 2.81
N PRO A 56 -20.17 -0.83 3.99
CA PRO A 56 -21.34 -0.94 4.86
C PRO A 56 -22.03 0.39 5.14
N LEU A 57 -21.26 1.41 5.51
CA LEU A 57 -21.76 2.75 5.80
C LEU A 57 -22.32 3.41 4.53
N GLN A 58 -21.63 3.26 3.39
CA GLN A 58 -22.08 3.82 2.12
C GLN A 58 -23.39 3.18 1.64
N ALA A 59 -23.52 1.85 1.72
CA ALA A 59 -24.72 1.12 1.33
C ALA A 59 -25.92 1.52 2.20
N ASN A 60 -25.70 1.63 3.52
CA ASN A 60 -26.72 2.07 4.47
C ASN A 60 -27.19 3.50 4.19
N ARG A 61 -26.24 4.44 4.00
CA ARG A 61 -26.57 5.85 3.72
C ARG A 61 -27.27 6.05 2.37
N GLN A 62 -26.94 5.25 1.37
CA GLN A 62 -27.57 5.33 0.05
C GLN A 62 -28.86 4.53 -0.06
N GLY A 63 -29.17 3.69 0.94
CA GLY A 63 -30.37 2.85 0.94
C GLY A 63 -30.40 1.82 -0.19
N ARG A 64 -29.25 1.42 -0.74
CA ARG A 64 -29.16 0.50 -1.89
C ARG A 64 -28.09 -0.56 -1.69
N VAL A 65 -28.23 -1.66 -2.44
CA VAL A 65 -27.23 -2.73 -2.47
C VAL A 65 -26.01 -2.26 -3.26
N LEU A 66 -24.82 -2.45 -2.69
CA LEU A 66 -23.54 -2.26 -3.38
C LEU A 66 -22.95 -3.64 -3.70
N THR A 67 -22.46 -3.83 -4.91
CA THR A 67 -21.79 -5.08 -5.32
C THR A 67 -20.49 -4.75 -6.01
N VAL A 68 -19.41 -5.38 -5.58
CA VAL A 68 -18.09 -5.33 -6.21
C VAL A 68 -17.95 -6.60 -7.03
N LYS A 69 -17.89 -6.46 -8.36
CA LYS A 69 -17.67 -7.56 -9.30
C LYS A 69 -16.38 -7.39 -10.08
N HIS A 70 -15.97 -6.14 -10.29
CA HIS A 70 -14.79 -5.83 -11.08
C HIS A 70 -13.87 -4.86 -10.34
N ALA A 71 -12.64 -4.72 -10.84
CA ALA A 71 -11.65 -3.87 -10.24
C ALA A 71 -12.09 -2.40 -10.21
N GLU A 72 -12.83 -1.97 -11.24
CA GLU A 72 -13.25 -0.59 -11.44
C GLU A 72 -14.32 -0.14 -10.42
N ASP A 73 -15.03 -1.11 -9.81
CA ASP A 73 -15.98 -0.83 -8.73
C ASP A 73 -15.27 -0.31 -7.46
N LEU A 74 -13.96 -0.59 -7.34
CA LEU A 74 -13.08 -0.13 -6.28
C LEU A 74 -11.98 0.75 -6.89
N GLU A 75 -12.12 2.07 -6.78
CA GLU A 75 -11.13 3.04 -7.28
C GLU A 75 -9.80 2.96 -6.51
N LEU A 76 -8.98 1.94 -6.73
CA LEU A 76 -7.71 1.72 -6.03
C LEU A 76 -6.56 2.44 -6.74
N SER A 77 -5.61 2.93 -5.94
CA SER A 77 -4.43 3.64 -6.43
C SER A 77 -3.32 2.63 -6.78
N ASP A 78 -2.90 2.59 -8.06
CA ASP A 78 -1.73 1.83 -8.55
C ASP A 78 -1.72 0.32 -8.26
N ALA A 79 -2.88 -0.29 -7.97
CA ALA A 79 -2.99 -1.71 -7.61
C ALA A 79 -3.98 -2.42 -8.54
N GLU A 80 -3.56 -3.57 -9.05
CA GLU A 80 -4.45 -4.45 -9.80
C GLU A 80 -5.24 -5.33 -8.81
N LEU A 81 -6.56 -5.21 -8.86
CA LEU A 81 -7.49 -5.99 -8.05
C LEU A 81 -8.14 -7.05 -8.93
N GLU A 82 -8.12 -8.28 -8.46
CA GLU A 82 -8.85 -9.39 -9.06
C GLU A 82 -9.97 -9.80 -8.09
N VAL A 83 -11.22 -9.76 -8.56
CA VAL A 83 -12.37 -10.17 -7.76
C VAL A 83 -12.63 -11.65 -8.00
N LEU A 84 -12.32 -12.50 -7.00
CA LEU A 84 -12.49 -13.94 -7.08
C LEU A 84 -13.95 -14.33 -6.81
N THR A 85 -14.54 -13.74 -5.77
CA THR A 85 -15.97 -13.85 -5.48
C THR A 85 -16.56 -12.47 -5.19
N PRO A 86 -17.73 -12.13 -5.77
CA PRO A 86 -18.29 -10.80 -5.63
C PRO A 86 -18.61 -10.44 -4.18
N ILE A 87 -18.21 -9.23 -3.78
CA ILE A 87 -18.54 -8.70 -2.45
C ILE A 87 -19.88 -7.98 -2.56
N THR A 88 -20.87 -8.43 -1.78
CA THR A 88 -22.20 -7.79 -1.76
C THR A 88 -22.47 -7.18 -0.39
N VAL A 89 -22.83 -5.89 -0.39
CA VAL A 89 -23.26 -5.15 0.80
C VAL A 89 -24.70 -4.75 0.63
N LEU A 90 -25.57 -5.18 1.54
CA LEU A 90 -26.99 -4.88 1.50
C LEU A 90 -27.26 -3.42 1.86
N ALA A 91 -28.45 -2.91 1.49
CA ALA A 91 -28.92 -1.58 1.88
C ALA A 91 -29.00 -1.37 3.40
N SER A 92 -29.00 -2.45 4.20
CA SER A 92 -28.91 -2.38 5.65
C SER A 92 -27.48 -2.09 6.15
N GLY A 93 -26.46 -2.21 5.30
CA GLY A 93 -25.04 -2.21 5.65
C GLY A 93 -24.47 -3.60 5.93
N TYR A 94 -25.28 -4.67 5.88
CA TYR A 94 -24.79 -6.03 6.08
C TYR A 94 -23.93 -6.51 4.91
N CYS A 95 -22.68 -6.84 5.19
CA CYS A 95 -21.76 -7.44 4.24
C CYS A 95 -21.98 -8.95 4.15
N LYS A 96 -22.16 -9.49 2.93
CA LYS A 96 -22.22 -10.95 2.71
C LYS A 96 -20.84 -11.60 2.62
N GLY A 97 -19.79 -10.79 2.57
CA GLY A 97 -18.42 -11.24 2.36
C GLY A 97 -18.09 -11.50 0.88
N GLY A 98 -16.90 -12.03 0.64
CA GLY A 98 -16.35 -12.32 -0.68
C GLY A 98 -14.85 -12.55 -0.62
N GLU A 99 -14.20 -12.64 -1.77
CA GLU A 99 -12.76 -12.90 -1.90
C GLU A 99 -12.19 -12.06 -3.02
N VAL A 100 -11.04 -11.46 -2.74
CA VAL A 100 -10.32 -10.61 -3.69
C VAL A 100 -8.83 -10.93 -3.61
N ALA A 101 -8.13 -10.77 -4.72
CA ALA A 101 -6.69 -10.83 -4.77
C ALA A 101 -6.12 -9.49 -5.24
N LEU A 102 -5.07 -9.01 -4.56
CA LEU A 102 -4.29 -7.87 -5.01
C LEU A 102 -3.00 -8.36 -5.68
N LEU A 103 -2.72 -7.83 -6.86
CA LEU A 103 -1.47 -8.01 -7.57
C LEU A 103 -0.60 -6.76 -7.35
N LEU A 104 0.53 -6.95 -6.65
CA LEU A 104 1.45 -5.89 -6.22
C LEU A 104 2.84 -6.21 -6.78
N GLY A 105 3.10 -5.77 -8.02
CA GLY A 105 4.23 -6.25 -8.81
C GLY A 105 4.10 -7.77 -9.04
N GLU A 106 5.15 -8.53 -8.75
CA GLU A 106 5.18 -10.00 -8.91
C GLU A 106 4.47 -10.78 -7.77
N ARG A 107 3.89 -10.09 -6.78
CA ARG A 107 3.30 -10.74 -5.59
C ARG A 107 1.78 -10.67 -5.63
N ARG A 108 1.13 -11.84 -5.53
CA ARG A 108 -0.32 -11.98 -5.36
C ARG A 108 -0.67 -12.18 -3.90
N TYR A 109 -1.55 -11.35 -3.37
CA TYR A 109 -2.08 -11.44 -2.00
C TYR A 109 -3.58 -11.69 -2.04
N GLN A 110 -4.02 -12.82 -1.51
CA GLN A 110 -5.45 -13.15 -1.43
C GLN A 110 -6.02 -12.73 -0.08
N PHE A 111 -7.22 -12.16 -0.13
CA PHE A 111 -7.96 -11.69 1.03
C PHE A 111 -9.37 -12.24 1.01
N SER A 112 -9.81 -12.67 2.19
CA SER A 112 -11.22 -12.96 2.46
C SER A 112 -11.85 -11.72 3.10
N VAL A 113 -12.98 -11.32 2.56
CA VAL A 113 -13.83 -10.25 3.10
C VAL A 113 -14.90 -10.91 3.94
N LEU A 114 -14.88 -10.65 5.24
CA LEU A 114 -15.73 -11.34 6.20
C LEU A 114 -17.02 -10.56 6.46
N ALA A 115 -18.12 -11.29 6.49
CA ALA A 115 -19.37 -10.81 7.07
C ALA A 115 -19.21 -10.60 8.59
N PRO A 116 -19.95 -9.67 9.21
CA PRO A 116 -20.95 -8.79 8.61
C PRO A 116 -20.43 -7.38 8.27
N PHE A 117 -19.17 -7.07 8.58
CA PHE A 117 -18.61 -5.70 8.52
C PHE A 117 -17.62 -5.47 7.37
N CYS A 118 -17.52 -6.40 6.42
CA CYS A 118 -16.52 -6.40 5.35
C CYS A 118 -15.08 -6.30 5.88
N GLU A 119 -14.78 -6.98 6.99
CA GLU A 119 -13.42 -7.02 7.53
C GLU A 119 -12.52 -7.82 6.58
N VAL A 120 -11.37 -7.25 6.22
CA VAL A 120 -10.43 -7.87 5.28
C VAL A 120 -9.42 -8.70 6.06
N ARG A 121 -9.39 -10.01 5.80
CA ARG A 121 -8.41 -10.94 6.37
C ARG A 121 -7.54 -11.53 5.27
N GLN A 122 -6.24 -11.41 5.42
CA GLN A 122 -5.31 -12.06 4.51
C GLN A 122 -5.44 -13.59 4.66
N VAL A 123 -5.67 -14.28 3.56
CA VAL A 123 -5.60 -15.74 3.52
C VAL A 123 -4.10 -16.07 3.61
N ALA A 124 -3.68 -16.71 4.70
CA ALA A 124 -2.32 -17.20 4.80
C ALA A 124 -2.11 -18.20 3.65
N ASN A 125 -1.27 -17.84 2.69
CA ASN A 125 -0.84 -18.76 1.66
C ASN A 125 -0.03 -19.84 2.38
N ILE A 126 -0.66 -20.99 2.67
CA ILE A 126 0.04 -22.18 3.10
C ILE A 126 0.81 -22.62 1.85
N LYS A 127 2.10 -22.30 1.82
CA LYS A 127 3.04 -22.90 0.88
C LYS A 127 3.26 -24.36 1.26
#